data_AF-A0A3C0AZF5-F1
#
_entry.id   AF-A0A3C0AZF5-F1
#
_cell.length_a   1.000
_cell.length_b   1.000
_cell.length_c   1.000
_cell.angle_alpha   90.00
_cell.angle_beta   90.00
_cell.angle_gamma   90.00
#
_symmetry.space_group_name_H-M   'P 1'
#
loop_
_entity.id
_entity.type
_entity.pdbx_description
1 polymer ?
#
loop_
_entity_poly.entity_id
_entity_poly.type
_entity_poly.pdbx_seq_one_letter_code
_entity_poly.pdbx_strand_id
1 'polypeptide(L)'
;MFHKEGAQSILIGTVFTALVLLFSDKFIDTNWIKMTIQITTLLLLIIILQFFRNPKRQFILNENQILSPVDGKVVVIEEVYEGEYFKEKRIQVSIFMSPINVHVTRYPLSGIVKFSKYHPGKFLVAWHPKA
;
A
#
# COMPACT_ATOMS: atom_id res chain seq x y z
N MET A 1 12.55 6.96 0.87
CA MET A 1 12.82 5.73 1.65
C MET A 1 11.72 4.74 1.31
N PHE A 2 12.04 3.49 1.04
CA PHE A 2 11.06 2.43 0.74
C PHE A 2 10.86 1.55 1.96
N HIS A 3 9.69 0.92 2.11
CA HIS A 3 9.51 -0.07 3.18
C HIS A 3 10.28 -1.36 2.86
N LYS A 4 10.71 -2.11 3.89
CA LYS A 4 11.59 -3.29 3.73
C LYS A 4 10.97 -4.38 2.87
N GLU A 5 9.67 -4.64 3.05
CA GLU A 5 8.92 -5.66 2.29
C GLU A 5 8.86 -5.39 0.77
N GLY A 6 9.11 -4.14 0.37
CA GLY A 6 9.04 -3.73 -1.03
C GLY A 6 10.35 -3.91 -1.77
N ALA A 7 11.44 -4.19 -1.04
CA ALA A 7 12.77 -4.29 -1.63
C ALA A 7 12.84 -5.38 -2.72
N GLN A 8 12.21 -6.54 -2.49
CA GLN A 8 12.17 -7.63 -3.46
C GLN A 8 11.40 -7.21 -4.73
N SER A 9 10.20 -6.67 -4.58
CA SER A 9 9.38 -6.23 -5.71
C SER A 9 10.03 -5.10 -6.50
N ILE A 10 10.67 -4.14 -5.82
CA ILE A 10 11.41 -3.05 -6.46
C ILE A 10 12.62 -3.58 -7.24
N LEU A 11 13.37 -4.53 -6.65
CA LEU A 11 14.53 -5.15 -7.31
C LEU A 11 14.10 -5.89 -8.57
N ILE A 12 13.08 -6.75 -8.47
CA ILE A 12 12.53 -7.48 -9.61
C ILE A 12 12.04 -6.52 -10.69
N GLY A 13 11.28 -5.49 -10.31
CA GLY A 13 10.80 -4.46 -11.23
C GLY A 13 11.95 -3.74 -11.95
N THR A 14 13.01 -3.40 -11.23
CA THR A 14 14.17 -2.68 -11.78
C THR A 14 14.97 -3.56 -12.75
N VAL A 15 15.21 -4.82 -12.38
CA VAL A 15 15.89 -5.80 -13.26
C VAL A 15 15.05 -6.04 -14.52
N PHE A 16 13.75 -6.24 -14.37
CA PHE A 16 12.83 -6.41 -15.49
C PHE A 16 12.87 -5.19 -16.44
N THR A 17 12.75 -3.98 -15.89
CA THR A 17 12.85 -2.75 -16.69
C THR A 17 14.18 -2.66 -17.41
N ALA A 18 15.31 -2.93 -16.74
CA ALA A 18 16.63 -2.89 -17.37
C ALA A 18 16.74 -3.88 -18.55
N LEU A 19 16.24 -5.11 -18.38
CA LEU A 19 16.21 -6.11 -19.45
C LEU A 19 15.37 -5.61 -20.63
N VAL A 20 14.16 -5.11 -20.39
CA VAL A 20 13.30 -4.60 -21.47
C VAL A 20 13.95 -3.45 -22.22
N LEU A 21 14.62 -2.52 -21.52
CA LEU A 21 15.35 -1.42 -22.17
C LEU A 21 16.48 -1.95 -23.09
N LEU A 22 17.26 -2.92 -22.63
CA LEU A 22 18.36 -3.52 -23.41
C LEU A 22 17.87 -4.36 -24.59
N PHE A 23 16.87 -5.22 -24.36
CA PHE A 23 16.32 -6.08 -25.41
C PHE A 23 15.56 -5.27 -26.47
N SER A 24 14.78 -4.25 -26.06
CA SER A 24 14.08 -3.39 -27.02
C SER A 24 15.05 -2.64 -27.93
N ASP A 25 16.22 -2.24 -27.44
CA ASP A 25 17.21 -1.56 -28.27
C ASP A 25 17.88 -2.48 -29.29
N LYS A 26 18.12 -3.74 -28.93
CA LYS A 26 18.78 -4.72 -29.81
C LYS A 26 17.85 -5.35 -30.84
N PHE A 27 16.57 -5.54 -30.52
CA PHE A 27 15.63 -6.35 -31.32
C PHE A 27 14.53 -5.54 -32.03
N ILE A 28 14.39 -4.24 -31.74
CA ILE A 28 13.32 -3.40 -32.32
C ILE A 28 13.93 -2.22 -33.07
N ASP A 29 13.96 -2.32 -34.39
CA ASP A 29 14.46 -1.25 -35.27
C ASP A 29 13.46 -0.09 -35.42
N THR A 30 12.17 -0.37 -35.20
CA THR A 30 11.11 0.63 -35.35
C THR A 30 11.06 1.57 -34.15
N ASN A 31 11.57 2.80 -34.34
CA ASN A 31 11.76 3.78 -33.25
C ASN A 31 10.52 4.06 -32.40
N TRP A 32 9.33 4.23 -33.00
CA TRP A 32 8.13 4.56 -32.23
C TRP A 32 7.65 3.41 -31.34
N ILE A 33 7.77 2.16 -31.83
CA ILE A 33 7.43 0.95 -31.05
C ILE A 33 8.42 0.79 -29.90
N LYS A 34 9.72 0.95 -30.18
CA LYS A 34 10.77 0.91 -29.17
C LYS A 34 10.51 1.93 -28.06
N MET A 35 10.31 3.20 -28.41
CA MET A 35 10.02 4.26 -27.44
C MET A 35 8.77 3.98 -26.61
N THR A 36 7.70 3.50 -27.24
CA THR A 36 6.45 3.18 -26.54
C THR A 36 6.67 2.11 -25.47
N ILE A 37 7.34 1.01 -25.81
CA ILE A 37 7.64 -0.07 -24.86
C ILE A 37 8.51 0.41 -23.71
N GLN A 38 9.55 1.19 -24.02
CA GLN A 38 10.48 1.72 -23.01
C GLN A 38 9.76 2.67 -22.04
N ILE A 39 8.95 3.59 -22.55
CA ILE A 39 8.18 4.54 -21.74
C ILE A 39 7.16 3.81 -20.87
N THR A 40 6.38 2.90 -21.44
CA THR A 40 5.39 2.13 -20.68
C THR A 40 6.03 1.32 -19.56
N THR A 41 7.17 0.67 -19.84
CA THR A 41 7.87 -0.13 -18.84
C THR A 41 8.47 0.74 -17.73
N LEU A 42 8.98 1.92 -18.07
CA LEU A 42 9.46 2.89 -17.09
C LEU A 42 8.33 3.42 -16.21
N LEU A 43 7.16 3.71 -16.80
CA LEU A 43 5.97 4.12 -16.05
C LEU A 43 5.52 3.04 -15.05
N LEU A 44 5.56 1.77 -15.43
CA LEU A 44 5.27 0.66 -14.52
C LEU A 44 6.26 0.62 -13.34
N LEU A 45 7.55 0.81 -13.59
CA LEU A 45 8.55 0.89 -12.52
C LEU A 45 8.25 2.06 -11.58
N ILE A 46 7.89 3.23 -12.12
CA ILE A 46 7.52 4.40 -11.32
C ILE A 46 6.31 4.08 -10.42
N ILE A 47 5.30 3.37 -10.91
CA ILE A 47 4.14 2.96 -10.11
C ILE A 47 4.55 2.02 -8.98
N ILE A 48 5.43 1.05 -9.24
CA ILE A 48 5.95 0.13 -8.21
C ILE A 48 6.69 0.91 -7.12
N LEU A 49 7.57 1.83 -7.51
CA LEU A 49 8.29 2.69 -6.56
C LEU A 49 7.31 3.56 -5.77
N GLN A 50 6.32 4.14 -6.43
CA GLN A 50 5.32 5.00 -5.81
C GLN A 50 4.46 4.23 -4.79
N PHE A 51 4.12 2.98 -5.04
CA PHE A 51 3.35 2.12 -4.14
C PHE A 51 4.13 1.79 -2.85
N PHE A 52 5.41 1.46 -2.98
CA PHE A 52 6.26 1.02 -1.86
C PHE A 52 6.98 2.16 -1.13
N ARG A 53 6.70 3.41 -1.49
CA ARG A 53 7.30 4.58 -0.83
C ARG A 53 6.90 4.63 0.65
N ASN A 54 7.83 5.04 1.50
CA ASN A 54 7.62 5.27 2.92
C ASN A 54 8.22 6.64 3.32
N PRO A 55 7.50 7.74 3.08
CA PRO A 55 7.96 9.06 3.50
C PRO A 55 7.99 9.16 5.03
N LYS A 56 8.98 9.91 5.55
CA LYS A 56 8.98 10.31 6.96
C LYS A 56 7.79 11.26 7.17
N ARG A 57 7.06 11.07 8.26
CA ARG A 57 5.98 11.96 8.68
C ARG A 57 6.38 12.68 9.96
N GLN A 58 5.97 13.93 10.07
CA GLN A 58 6.12 14.71 11.29
C GLN A 58 4.76 14.79 11.96
N PHE A 59 4.72 14.48 13.25
CA PHE A 59 3.52 14.56 14.07
C PHE A 59 3.87 15.23 15.39
N ILE A 60 2.94 16.01 15.92
CA ILE A 60 2.97 16.45 17.31
C ILE A 60 2.27 15.36 18.09
N LEU A 61 3.03 14.61 18.90
CA LEU A 61 2.47 13.54 19.70
C LEU A 61 1.74 14.15 20.91
N ASN A 62 0.53 13.65 21.17
CA ASN A 62 -0.31 14.07 22.29
C ASN A 62 -1.07 12.83 22.79
N GLU A 63 -1.10 12.62 24.10
CA GLU A 63 -1.78 11.48 24.73
C GLU A 63 -3.30 11.50 24.52
N ASN A 64 -3.87 12.68 24.26
CA ASN A 64 -5.30 12.86 24.02
C ASN A 64 -5.67 12.80 22.52
N GLN A 65 -4.78 12.30 21.66
CA GLN A 65 -5.01 12.22 20.21
C GLN A 65 -4.80 10.81 19.67
N ILE A 66 -5.67 10.41 18.76
CA ILE A 66 -5.52 9.21 17.95
C ILE A 66 -5.14 9.65 16.54
N LEU A 67 -3.99 9.20 16.05
CA LEU A 67 -3.52 9.53 14.72
C LEU A 67 -4.09 8.58 13.66
N SER A 68 -4.20 9.04 12.42
CA SER A 68 -4.56 8.13 11.32
C SER A 68 -3.45 7.10 11.10
N PRO A 69 -3.76 5.79 11.12
CA PRO A 69 -2.75 4.74 10.94
C PRO A 69 -2.26 4.65 9.49
N VAL A 70 -3.06 5.11 8.52
CA VAL A 70 -2.81 4.99 7.08
C VAL A 70 -3.17 6.28 6.33
N ASP A 71 -2.69 6.42 5.09
CA ASP A 71 -3.22 7.42 4.15
C ASP A 71 -4.40 6.81 3.39
N GLY A 72 -5.51 7.53 3.32
CA GLY A 72 -6.67 7.03 2.60
C GLY A 72 -7.91 7.88 2.85
N LYS A 73 -9.04 7.35 2.41
CA LYS A 73 -10.35 7.94 2.63
C LYS A 73 -11.06 7.17 3.74
N VAL A 74 -11.60 7.88 4.73
CA VAL A 74 -12.52 7.26 5.70
C VAL A 74 -13.80 6.88 4.96
N VAL A 75 -14.13 5.59 4.96
CA VAL A 75 -15.29 5.04 4.25
C VAL A 75 -16.42 4.61 5.17
N VAL A 76 -16.12 4.29 6.43
CA VAL A 76 -17.10 3.90 7.45
C VAL A 76 -16.69 4.46 8.81
N ILE A 77 -17.65 5.01 9.54
CA ILE A 77 -17.58 5.27 10.99
C ILE A 77 -18.92 4.83 11.58
N GLU A 78 -18.95 3.70 12.29
CA GLU A 78 -20.20 3.17 12.84
C GLU A 78 -19.97 2.34 14.11
N GLU A 79 -21.04 2.11 14.87
CA GLU A 79 -21.03 1.21 16.03
C GLU A 79 -21.25 -0.23 15.55
N VAL A 80 -20.30 -1.11 15.84
CA VAL A 80 -20.35 -2.54 15.50
C VAL A 80 -20.17 -3.40 16.75
N TYR A 81 -20.70 -4.62 16.74
CA TYR A 81 -20.39 -5.61 17.77
C TYR A 81 -19.05 -6.29 17.46
N GLU A 82 -18.05 -6.10 18.33
CA GLU A 82 -16.73 -6.73 18.20
C GLU A 82 -16.72 -8.04 19.02
N GLY A 83 -16.72 -9.18 18.32
CA GLY A 83 -16.91 -10.49 18.95
C GLY A 83 -15.64 -11.26 19.31
N GLU A 84 -14.45 -10.81 18.90
CA GLU A 84 -13.21 -11.57 19.07
C GLU A 84 -12.53 -11.29 20.42
N TYR A 85 -12.41 -10.02 20.80
CA TYR A 85 -11.66 -9.63 21.99
C TYR A 85 -12.56 -8.95 23.04
N PHE A 86 -13.32 -7.94 22.65
CA PHE A 86 -14.14 -7.13 23.56
C PHE A 86 -15.49 -7.77 23.89
N LYS A 87 -16.10 -8.50 22.94
CA LYS A 87 -17.46 -9.09 23.06
C LYS A 87 -18.55 -8.06 23.38
N GLU A 88 -18.39 -6.85 22.87
CA GLU A 88 -19.22 -5.67 23.15
C GLU A 88 -19.32 -4.77 21.92
N LYS A 89 -20.17 -3.74 21.99
CA LYS A 89 -20.25 -2.71 20.96
C LYS A 89 -19.05 -1.75 21.00
N ARG A 90 -18.49 -1.44 19.82
CA ARG A 90 -17.33 -0.56 19.63
C ARG A 90 -17.51 0.29 18.38
N ILE A 91 -16.83 1.44 18.33
CA ILE A 91 -16.79 2.27 17.11
C ILE A 91 -15.74 1.68 16.16
N GLN A 92 -16.17 1.30 14.96
CA GLN A 92 -15.29 0.94 13.86
C GLN A 92 -15.01 2.17 12.99
N VAL A 93 -13.74 2.36 12.64
CA VAL A 93 -13.31 3.34 11.66
C VAL A 93 -12.58 2.60 10.53
N SER A 94 -13.16 2.60 9.33
CA SER A 94 -12.58 1.95 8.15
C SER A 94 -11.97 2.99 7.22
N ILE A 95 -10.71 2.79 6.84
CA ILE A 95 -9.98 3.68 5.94
C ILE A 95 -9.57 2.90 4.69
N PHE A 96 -10.03 3.36 3.53
CA PHE A 96 -9.67 2.79 2.23
C PHE A 96 -8.39 3.44 1.69
N MET A 97 -7.38 2.62 1.40
CA MET A 97 -6.13 3.04 0.77
C MET A 97 -6.21 2.80 -0.74
N SER A 98 -6.18 3.86 -1.52
CA SER A 98 -6.05 3.76 -2.98
C SER A 98 -4.62 3.42 -3.39
N PRO A 99 -4.37 2.84 -4.59
CA PRO A 99 -3.02 2.52 -5.10
C PRO A 99 -2.01 3.68 -5.07
N ILE A 100 -2.50 4.92 -5.05
CA ILE A 100 -1.71 6.14 -5.04
C ILE A 100 -1.28 6.56 -3.61
N ASN A 101 -1.96 6.06 -2.58
CA ASN A 101 -1.63 6.31 -1.18
C ASN A 101 -0.35 5.57 -0.77
N VAL A 102 0.22 5.98 0.36
CA VAL A 102 1.36 5.30 0.98
C VAL A 102 0.86 4.01 1.63
N HIS A 103 1.20 2.84 1.07
CA HIS A 103 0.77 1.52 1.56
C HIS A 103 1.55 1.06 2.78
N VAL A 104 1.45 1.83 3.88
CA VAL A 104 2.09 1.52 5.16
C VAL A 104 1.09 1.77 6.28
N THR A 105 0.73 0.71 7.00
CA THR A 105 -0.06 0.77 8.23
C THR A 105 0.83 1.02 9.43
N ARG A 106 0.50 2.04 10.21
CA ARG A 106 1.21 2.44 11.43
C ARG A 106 0.29 2.31 12.64
N TYR A 107 0.88 2.36 13.83
CA TYR A 107 0.10 2.40 15.06
C TYR A 107 -0.52 3.79 15.25
N PRO A 108 -1.84 3.88 15.51
CA PRO A 108 -2.52 5.15 15.70
C PRO A 108 -2.30 5.77 17.09
N LEU A 109 -1.85 4.95 18.06
CA LEU A 109 -1.58 5.31 19.46
C LEU A 109 -0.50 4.40 20.06
N SER A 110 0.14 4.86 21.14
CA SER A 110 1.10 4.07 21.93
C SER A 110 0.37 3.07 22.83
N GLY A 111 0.86 1.83 22.93
CA GLY A 111 0.26 0.83 23.79
C GLY A 111 0.93 -0.53 23.70
N ILE A 112 0.35 -1.51 24.40
CA ILE A 112 0.79 -2.91 24.40
C ILE A 112 -0.20 -3.73 23.58
N VAL A 113 0.29 -4.48 22.59
CA VAL A 113 -0.54 -5.43 21.84
C VAL A 113 -0.91 -6.60 22.75
N LYS A 114 -2.19 -6.70 23.14
CA LYS A 114 -2.71 -7.78 23.99
C LYS A 114 -3.24 -8.98 23.20
N PHE A 115 -3.64 -8.77 21.95
CA PHE A 115 -4.28 -9.79 21.12
C PHE A 115 -3.95 -9.55 19.63
N SER A 116 -3.69 -10.64 18.89
CA SER A 116 -3.51 -10.64 17.45
C SER A 116 -3.97 -11.98 16.90
N LYS A 117 -4.76 -11.96 15.81
CA LYS A 117 -5.32 -13.16 15.19
C LYS A 117 -5.28 -13.03 13.68
N TYR A 118 -4.83 -14.08 13.01
CA TYR A 118 -4.83 -14.17 11.55
C TYR A 118 -6.12 -14.78 11.04
N HIS A 119 -6.69 -14.16 10.01
CA HIS A 119 -7.88 -14.64 9.30
C HIS A 119 -7.54 -14.82 7.82
N PRO A 120 -7.64 -16.04 7.27
CA PRO A 120 -7.42 -16.27 5.84
C PRO A 120 -8.39 -15.44 4.98
N GLY A 121 -7.85 -14.61 4.11
CA GLY A 121 -8.63 -13.75 3.22
C GLY A 121 -9.21 -14.49 2.01
N LYS A 122 -10.28 -13.93 1.44
CA LYS A 122 -10.89 -14.41 0.19
C LYS A 122 -10.39 -13.68 -1.07
N PHE A 123 -9.45 -12.73 -0.91
CA PHE A 123 -8.88 -11.90 -1.98
C PHE A 123 -9.92 -11.15 -2.83
N LEU A 124 -10.99 -10.68 -2.17
CA LEU A 124 -12.00 -9.84 -2.81
C LEU A 124 -11.48 -8.41 -2.97
N VAL A 125 -12.05 -7.68 -3.94
CA VAL A 125 -11.72 -6.27 -4.15
C VAL A 125 -12.21 -5.41 -2.97
N ALA A 126 -11.32 -4.59 -2.42
CA ALA A 126 -11.54 -3.87 -1.17
C ALA A 126 -12.57 -2.72 -1.23
N TRP A 127 -13.14 -2.43 -2.41
CA TRP A 127 -14.24 -1.46 -2.55
C TRP A 127 -15.64 -2.11 -2.49
N HIS A 128 -15.71 -3.44 -2.37
CA HIS A 128 -16.99 -4.11 -2.19
C HIS A 128 -17.47 -3.91 -0.75
N PRO A 129 -18.73 -3.52 -0.50
CA PRO A 129 -19.25 -3.27 0.86
C PRO A 129 -19.31 -4.51 1.78
N LYS A 130 -18.81 -5.66 1.32
CA LYS A 130 -18.74 -6.94 2.07
C LYS A 130 -17.31 -7.51 2.08
N ALA A 131 -16.32 -6.78 1.57
CA ALA A 131 -14.91 -7.16 1.57
C ALA A 131 -14.25 -6.80 2.91
#